data_AF-A0A3B0R252-F1
#
_entry.id   AF-A0A3B0R252-F1
#
_cell.length_a   1.000
_cell.length_b   1.000
_cell.length_c   1.000
_cell.angle_alpha   90.00
_cell.angle_beta   90.00
_cell.angle_gamma   90.00
#
_symmetry.space_group_name_H-M   'P 1'
#
loop_
_entity.id
_entity.type
_entity.pdbx_description
1 polymer ?
#
loop_
_entity_poly.entity_id
_entity_poly.type
_entity_poly.pdbx_seq_one_letter_code
_entity_poly.pdbx_strand_id
1 'polypeptide(L)'
;MNVSQIGRFALVLLTGFGVFAGANLSWQQITIGDICPMLGPVPACFVVLAGYALMLVSVFVVVRMRKLLFFAGWVPVMGLASIGVVLELLQGDICPPGPAAIPQCFISLAMVVLCLLLFLKFVQTGQTRDKNDTQG
;
A
#
# COMPACT_ATOMS: atom_id res chain seq x y z
N MET A 1 11.56 -19.69 14.44
CA MET A 1 10.55 -19.04 13.56
C MET A 1 11.15 -18.86 12.17
N ASN A 2 10.55 -19.44 11.14
CA ASN A 2 11.09 -19.36 9.78
C ASN A 2 11.00 -17.92 9.25
N VAL A 3 12.07 -17.44 8.59
CA VAL A 3 12.09 -16.13 7.90
C VAL A 3 10.89 -15.97 6.95
N SER A 4 10.46 -17.07 6.31
CA SER A 4 9.27 -17.14 5.45
C SER A 4 7.95 -16.79 6.17
N GLN A 5 7.83 -17.12 7.46
CA GLN A 5 6.64 -16.79 8.26
C GLN A 5 6.69 -15.36 8.79
N ILE A 6 7.87 -14.87 9.16
CA ILE A 6 8.07 -13.52 9.71
C ILE A 6 7.65 -12.44 8.70
N GLY A 7 8.08 -12.53 7.44
CA GLY A 7 7.68 -11.52 6.46
C GLY A 7 6.22 -11.64 6.01
N ARG A 8 5.60 -12.82 6.10
CA ARG A 8 4.15 -12.95 5.93
C ARG A 8 3.41 -12.23 7.04
N PHE A 9 3.78 -12.48 8.30
CA PHE A 9 3.19 -11.79 9.46
C PHE A 9 3.36 -10.28 9.39
N ALA A 10 4.56 -9.80 9.06
CA ALA A 10 4.83 -8.37 8.92
C ALA A 10 4.00 -7.75 7.78
N LEU A 11 3.88 -8.42 6.62
CA LEU A 11 3.01 -7.96 5.54
C LEU A 11 1.55 -7.88 5.96
N VAL A 12 1.02 -8.88 6.68
CA VAL A 12 -0.36 -8.87 7.20
C VAL A 12 -0.57 -7.71 8.17
N LEU A 13 0.36 -7.48 9.09
CA LEU A 13 0.29 -6.36 10.03
C LEU A 13 0.27 -5.01 9.30
N LEU A 14 1.18 -4.82 8.34
CA LEU A 14 1.24 -3.58 7.57
C LEU A 14 0.00 -3.35 6.71
N THR A 15 -0.42 -4.37 5.95
CA THR A 15 -1.62 -4.26 5.10
C THR A 15 -2.88 -4.11 5.93
N GLY A 16 -2.99 -4.79 7.07
CA GLY A 16 -4.08 -4.62 8.02
C GLY A 16 -4.13 -3.21 8.58
N PHE A 17 -2.98 -2.64 8.96
CA PHE A 17 -2.89 -1.24 9.39
C PHE A 17 -3.25 -0.26 8.26
N GLY A 18 -2.84 -0.55 7.02
CA GLY A 18 -3.20 0.23 5.83
C GLY A 18 -4.70 0.20 5.52
N VAL A 19 -5.34 -0.98 5.63
CA VAL A 19 -6.80 -1.11 5.49
C VAL A 19 -7.51 -0.34 6.60
N PHE A 20 -7.06 -0.45 7.86
CA PHE A 20 -7.67 0.26 8.97
C PHE A 20 -7.55 1.78 8.81
N ALA A 21 -6.37 2.27 8.41
CA ALA A 21 -6.17 3.67 8.10
C ALA A 21 -7.09 4.11 6.94
N GLY A 22 -7.09 3.40 5.82
CA GLY A 22 -7.96 3.70 4.67
C GLY A 22 -9.45 3.66 4.98
N ALA A 23 -9.88 2.75 5.86
CA ALA A 23 -11.27 2.61 6.29
C ALA A 23 -11.68 3.79 7.16
N ASN A 24 -10.80 4.23 8.07
CA ASN A 24 -11.04 5.40 8.90
C ASN A 24 -11.19 6.68 8.05
N LEU A 25 -10.32 6.87 7.04
CA LEU A 25 -10.49 7.97 6.08
C LEU A 25 -11.80 7.84 5.29
N SER A 26 -12.11 6.65 4.78
CA SER A 26 -13.34 6.43 4.02
C SER A 26 -14.59 6.72 4.85
N TRP A 27 -14.56 6.39 6.15
CA TRP A 27 -15.64 6.67 7.08
C TRP A 27 -15.82 8.18 7.30
N GLN A 28 -14.73 8.90 7.50
CA GLN A 28 -14.76 10.34 7.64
C GLN A 28 -15.26 11.00 6.33
N GLN A 29 -14.96 10.44 5.15
CA GLN A 29 -15.40 10.98 3.85
C GLN A 29 -16.91 10.91 3.71
N ILE A 30 -17.52 9.85 4.25
CA ILE A 30 -18.97 9.68 4.26
C ILE A 30 -19.62 10.63 5.28
N THR A 31 -18.94 10.90 6.41
CA THR A 31 -19.51 11.69 7.51
C THR A 31 -19.37 13.19 7.30
N ILE A 32 -18.21 13.64 6.83
CA ILE A 32 -17.81 15.05 6.75
C ILE A 32 -17.93 15.57 5.30
N GLY A 33 -17.69 14.70 4.32
CA GLY A 33 -17.52 15.11 2.92
C GLY A 33 -16.17 15.81 2.68
N ASP A 34 -15.65 15.71 1.46
CA ASP A 34 -14.49 16.48 0.95
C ASP A 34 -13.14 16.36 1.69
N ILE A 35 -12.85 15.23 2.34
CA ILE A 35 -11.52 14.99 2.93
C ILE A 35 -10.54 14.27 2.00
N CYS A 36 -11.02 13.55 0.99
CA CYS A 36 -10.13 12.93 0.00
C CYS A 36 -10.38 13.54 -1.37
N PRO A 37 -9.31 13.79 -2.15
CA PRO A 37 -9.46 14.27 -3.51
C PRO A 37 -10.28 13.27 -4.33
N MET A 38 -11.20 13.84 -5.11
CA MET A 38 -11.98 13.13 -6.10
C MET A 38 -11.11 12.86 -7.32
N LEU A 39 -10.80 11.58 -7.60
CA LEU A 39 -10.27 11.20 -8.90
C LEU A 39 -11.45 10.92 -9.83
N GLY A 40 -11.92 11.98 -10.46
CA GLY A 40 -13.14 11.93 -11.28
C GLY A 40 -14.35 11.57 -10.40
N PRO A 41 -15.07 10.46 -10.67
CA PRO A 41 -16.26 10.07 -9.92
C PRO A 41 -15.99 9.27 -8.64
N VAL A 42 -14.72 8.90 -8.32
CA VAL A 42 -14.40 8.02 -7.19
C VAL A 42 -13.42 8.70 -6.21
N PRO A 43 -13.67 8.65 -4.88
CA PRO A 43 -12.74 9.19 -3.90
C PRO A 43 -11.44 8.39 -3.86
N ALA A 44 -10.29 9.07 -3.79
CA ALA A 44 -8.98 8.42 -3.76
C ALA A 44 -8.84 7.40 -2.60
N CYS A 45 -9.41 7.69 -1.43
CA CYS A 45 -9.29 6.79 -0.28
C CYS A 45 -10.03 5.44 -0.46
N PHE A 46 -11.08 5.35 -1.28
CA PHE A 46 -11.69 4.06 -1.63
C PHE A 46 -10.76 3.20 -2.49
N VAL A 47 -10.02 3.83 -3.41
CA VAL A 47 -9.08 3.10 -4.27
C VAL A 47 -7.89 2.60 -3.46
N VAL A 48 -7.38 3.41 -2.52
CA VAL A 48 -6.32 3.00 -1.59
C VAL A 48 -6.80 1.86 -0.69
N LEU A 49 -8.02 1.94 -0.14
CA LEU A 49 -8.64 0.88 0.62
C LEU A 49 -8.75 -0.42 -0.19
N ALA A 50 -9.26 -0.33 -1.42
CA ALA A 50 -9.39 -1.48 -2.32
C ALA A 50 -8.01 -2.09 -2.65
N GLY A 51 -6.99 -1.27 -2.87
CA GLY A 51 -5.63 -1.72 -3.15
C GLY A 51 -4.99 -2.45 -1.96
N TYR A 52 -5.12 -1.91 -0.74
CA TYR A 52 -4.66 -2.59 0.47
C TYR A 52 -5.45 -3.88 0.75
N ALA A 53 -6.75 -3.89 0.48
CA ALA A 53 -7.57 -5.10 0.57
C ALA A 53 -7.08 -6.17 -0.41
N LEU A 54 -6.77 -5.80 -1.67
CA LEU A 54 -6.18 -6.71 -2.65
C LEU A 54 -4.82 -7.25 -2.20
N MET A 55 -3.95 -6.41 -1.63
CA MET A 55 -2.69 -6.87 -1.06
C MET A 55 -2.91 -7.85 0.09
N LEU A 56 -3.88 -7.60 0.96
CA LEU A 56 -4.21 -8.49 2.07
C LEU A 56 -4.72 -9.85 1.56
N VAL A 57 -5.59 -9.85 0.55
CA VAL A 57 -6.05 -11.07 -0.14
C VAL A 57 -4.86 -11.81 -0.78
N SER A 58 -3.91 -11.09 -1.37
CA SER A 58 -2.71 -11.71 -1.96
C SER A 58 -1.88 -12.51 -0.94
N VAL A 59 -1.95 -12.16 0.35
CA VAL A 59 -1.26 -12.93 1.40
C VAL A 59 -1.92 -14.29 1.66
N PHE A 60 -3.24 -14.38 1.47
CA PHE A 60 -4.01 -15.63 1.60
C PHE A 60 -3.97 -16.50 0.33
N VAL A 61 -3.74 -15.92 -0.84
CA VAL A 61 -3.74 -16.65 -2.13
C VAL A 61 -2.42 -17.42 -2.37
N VAL A 62 -2.54 -18.59 -3.01
CA VAL A 62 -1.46 -19.56 -3.24
C VAL A 62 -0.34 -19.00 -4.15
N VAL A 63 0.89 -19.38 -3.82
CA VAL A 63 2.20 -18.78 -4.16
C VAL A 63 2.41 -18.34 -5.62
N ARG A 64 1.78 -18.99 -6.61
CA ARG A 64 2.01 -18.69 -8.03
C ARG A 64 1.39 -17.37 -8.50
N MET A 65 0.20 -17.02 -7.99
CA MET A 65 -0.51 -15.78 -8.36
C MET A 65 -0.21 -14.63 -7.39
N ARG A 66 0.43 -14.92 -6.24
CA ARG A 66 0.70 -13.95 -5.17
C ARG A 66 1.45 -12.70 -5.64
N LYS A 67 2.43 -12.86 -6.54
CA LYS A 67 3.19 -11.72 -7.09
C LYS A 67 2.32 -10.81 -7.95
N LEU A 68 1.46 -11.40 -8.77
CA LEU A 68 0.61 -10.69 -9.72
C LEU A 68 -0.51 -9.93 -9.00
N LEU A 69 -1.16 -10.55 -8.01
CA LEU A 69 -2.14 -9.89 -7.16
C LEU A 69 -1.52 -8.75 -6.33
N PHE A 70 -0.32 -8.97 -5.78
CA PHE A 70 0.37 -7.94 -5.01
C PHE A 70 0.70 -6.72 -5.89
N PHE A 71 1.25 -6.94 -7.09
CA PHE A 71 1.50 -5.85 -8.04
C PHE A 71 0.22 -5.16 -8.51
N ALA A 72 -0.85 -5.92 -8.76
CA ALA A 72 -2.13 -5.37 -9.19
C ALA A 72 -2.74 -4.43 -8.15
N GLY A 73 -2.60 -4.73 -6.85
CA GLY A 73 -3.02 -3.83 -5.78
C GLY A 73 -2.01 -2.71 -5.48
N TRP A 74 -0.71 -2.98 -5.66
CA TRP A 74 0.37 -2.03 -5.35
C TRP A 74 0.48 -0.86 -6.31
N VAL A 75 0.39 -1.13 -7.62
CA VAL A 75 0.50 -0.09 -8.66
C VAL A 75 -0.51 1.04 -8.46
N PRO A 76 -1.82 0.80 -8.29
CA PRO A 76 -2.78 1.88 -8.11
C PRO A 76 -2.56 2.64 -6.79
N VAL A 77 -2.20 1.97 -5.70
CA VAL A 77 -1.94 2.63 -4.41
C VAL A 77 -0.72 3.53 -4.50
N MET A 78 0.35 3.08 -5.14
CA MET A 78 1.58 3.85 -5.30
C MET A 78 1.39 5.03 -6.26
N GLY A 79 0.66 4.82 -7.36
CA GLY A 79 0.28 5.90 -8.29
C GLY A 79 -0.54 6.97 -7.58
N LEU A 80 -1.54 6.59 -6.81
CA LEU A 80 -2.36 7.56 -6.05
C LEU A 80 -1.59 8.24 -4.93
N ALA A 81 -0.74 7.52 -4.21
CA ALA A 81 0.07 8.12 -3.15
C ALA A 81 1.05 9.15 -3.72
N SER A 82 1.68 8.87 -4.87
CA SER A 82 2.59 9.82 -5.51
C SER A 82 1.84 11.04 -6.04
N ILE A 83 0.69 10.86 -6.72
CA ILE A 83 -0.16 11.97 -7.16
C ILE A 83 -0.64 12.80 -5.97
N GLY A 84 -1.08 12.16 -4.88
CA GLY A 84 -1.54 12.83 -3.66
C GLY A 84 -0.45 13.66 -3.00
N VAL A 85 0.78 13.13 -2.92
CA VAL A 85 1.93 13.88 -2.40
C VAL A 85 2.27 15.06 -3.31
N VAL A 86 2.29 14.88 -4.63
CA VAL A 86 2.54 15.98 -5.57
C VAL A 86 1.47 17.06 -5.48
N LEU A 87 0.19 16.69 -5.38
CA LEU A 87 -0.92 17.64 -5.20
C LEU A 87 -0.82 18.39 -3.87
N GLU A 88 -0.49 17.70 -2.78
CA GLU A 88 -0.23 18.31 -1.47
C GLU A 88 0.92 19.33 -1.53
N LEU A 89 2.00 19.01 -2.26
CA LEU A 89 3.14 19.90 -2.48
C LEU A 89 2.81 21.12 -3.35
N LEU A 90 1.88 21.00 -4.29
CA LEU A 90 1.52 22.08 -5.22
C LEU A 90 0.44 23.01 -4.67
N GLN A 91 -0.57 22.45 -4.02
CA GLN A 91 -1.79 23.18 -3.64
C GLN A 91 -1.93 23.36 -2.13
N GLY A 92 -1.32 22.47 -1.33
CA GLY A 92 -1.52 22.40 0.12
C GLY A 92 -2.95 21.95 0.49
N ASP A 93 -3.11 21.30 1.64
CA ASP A 93 -4.43 20.94 2.21
C ASP A 93 -5.27 19.96 1.36
N ILE A 94 -4.62 19.14 0.52
CA ILE A 94 -5.32 18.10 -0.26
C ILE A 94 -5.55 16.85 0.59
N CYS A 95 -4.65 16.58 1.52
CA CYS A 95 -4.70 15.42 2.38
C CYS A 95 -4.93 15.85 3.83
N PRO A 96 -5.87 15.21 4.55
CA PRO A 96 -6.22 15.65 5.90
C PRO A 96 -4.99 15.58 6.81
N PRO A 97 -4.78 16.58 7.67
CA PRO A 97 -3.70 16.56 8.63
C PRO A 97 -3.97 15.44 9.65
N GLY A 98 -3.01 14.52 9.79
CA GLY A 98 -3.05 13.51 10.83
C GLY A 98 -2.82 14.11 12.23
N PRO A 99 -2.85 13.28 13.30
CA PRO A 99 -2.67 13.72 14.69
C PRO A 99 -1.32 14.39 15.01
N ALA A 100 -0.40 14.46 14.06
CA ALA A 100 0.89 15.14 14.16
C ALA A 100 1.06 16.27 13.12
N ALA A 101 -0.02 16.78 12.52
CA ALA A 101 -0.01 17.71 11.37
C ALA A 101 0.72 17.19 10.12
N ILE A 102 0.98 15.87 10.07
CA ILE A 102 1.59 15.21 8.92
C ILE A 102 0.47 14.79 7.96
N PRO A 103 0.52 15.17 6.67
CA PRO A 103 -0.49 14.77 5.69
C PRO A 103 -0.54 13.25 5.56
N GLN A 104 -1.74 12.66 5.63
CA GLN A 104 -1.90 11.21 5.61
C GLN A 104 -1.40 10.55 4.32
N CYS A 105 -1.32 11.30 3.23
CA CYS A 105 -0.78 10.87 1.94
C CYS A 105 0.70 10.45 2.05
N PHE A 106 1.49 11.15 2.87
CA PHE A 106 2.89 10.78 3.14
C PHE A 106 3.01 9.46 3.90
N ILE A 107 2.12 9.23 4.87
CA ILE A 107 2.09 7.98 5.64
C ILE A 107 1.72 6.81 4.72
N SER A 108 0.72 7.00 3.86
CA SER A 108 0.33 5.97 2.89
C SER A 108 1.45 5.66 1.90
N LEU A 109 2.18 6.69 1.44
CA LEU A 109 3.36 6.52 0.58
C LEU A 109 4.47 5.74 1.30
N ALA A 110 4.77 6.10 2.55
CA ALA A 110 5.77 5.38 3.34
C ALA A 110 5.38 3.92 3.55
N MET A 111 4.11 3.64 3.86
CA MET A 111 3.60 2.29 4.07
C MET A 111 3.63 1.45 2.80
N VAL A 112 3.21 2.00 1.66
CA VAL A 112 3.21 1.25 0.39
C VAL A 112 4.64 0.95 -0.09
N VAL A 113 5.59 1.85 0.19
CA VAL A 113 7.02 1.62 -0.05
C VAL A 113 7.56 0.56 0.90
N LEU A 114 7.19 0.60 2.19
CA LEU A 114 7.66 -0.42 3.16
C LEU A 114 7.13 -1.82 2.80
N CYS A 115 5.84 -1.93 2.45
CA CYS A 115 5.22 -3.15 1.94
C CYS A 115 5.97 -3.69 0.71
N LEU A 116 6.30 -2.81 -0.24
CA LEU A 116 7.07 -3.17 -1.42
C LEU A 116 8.47 -3.67 -1.06
N LEU A 117 9.21 -2.95 -0.22
CA LEU A 117 10.56 -3.33 0.19
C LEU A 117 10.58 -4.68 0.91
N LEU A 118 9.59 -4.94 1.76
CA LEU A 118 9.43 -6.22 2.43
C LEU A 118 9.16 -7.34 1.42
N PHE A 119 8.27 -7.07 0.46
CA PHE A 119 7.93 -8.00 -0.61
C PHE A 119 9.13 -8.26 -1.53
N LEU A 120 9.88 -7.24 -1.90
CA LEU A 120 11.10 -7.32 -2.70
C LEU A 120 12.18 -8.09 -1.96
N LYS A 121 12.43 -7.84 -0.67
CA LYS A 121 13.35 -8.68 0.10
C LYS A 121 12.92 -10.14 0.13
N PHE A 122 11.63 -10.41 0.20
CA PHE A 122 11.09 -11.78 0.12
C PHE A 122 11.24 -12.42 -1.26
N VAL A 123 10.97 -11.65 -2.32
CA VAL A 123 11.06 -12.08 -3.72
C VAL A 123 12.51 -12.21 -4.17
N GLN A 124 13.40 -11.34 -3.70
CA GLN A 124 14.82 -11.32 -4.04
C GLN A 124 15.54 -12.57 -3.54
N THR A 125 15.13 -13.15 -2.40
CA THR A 125 15.63 -14.46 -1.95
C THR A 125 15.41 -15.57 -2.99
N GLY A 126 14.44 -15.41 -3.90
CA GLY A 126 14.24 -16.31 -5.05
C GLY A 126 15.02 -15.90 -6.31
N GLN A 127 15.40 -14.64 -6.47
CA GLN A 127 16.16 -14.14 -7.64
C GLN A 127 17.69 -14.20 -7.45
N THR A 128 18.20 -14.13 -6.22
CA THR A 128 19.62 -14.41 -5.95
C THR A 128 19.98 -15.88 -6.18
N ARG A 129 19.01 -16.79 -6.13
CA ARG A 129 19.22 -18.19 -6.51
C ARG A 129 19.32 -18.37 -8.04
N ASP A 130 18.56 -17.57 -8.80
CA ASP A 130 18.56 -17.57 -10.27
C ASP A 130 19.89 -17.03 -10.85
N LYS A 131 20.45 -15.97 -10.24
CA LYS A 131 21.79 -15.48 -10.64
C LYS A 131 22.96 -16.38 -10.22
N ASN A 132 22.77 -17.30 -9.27
CA ASN A 132 23.83 -18.21 -8.79
C ASN A 132 23.91 -19.49 -9.66
N ASP A 133 22.80 -19.97 -10.21
CA ASP A 133 22.75 -21.14 -11.11
C ASP A 133 23.25 -20.87 -12.54
N THR A 134 23.46 -19.60 -12.94
CA THR A 134 24.08 -19.27 -14.24
C THR A 134 25.61 -19.12 -14.14
N GLN A 135 26.20 -19.35 -12.96
CA GLN A 135 27.66 -19.30 -12.73
C GLN A 135 28.22 -20.59 -12.08
N GLY A 136 27.50 -21.71 -12.18
CA GLY A 136 27.95 -23.03 -11.70
C GLY A 136 28.12 -24.03 -12.83
#